data_AF-A0A250FCT0-F1
#
_entry.id   AF-A0A250FCT0-F1
#
_cell.length_a   1.000
_cell.length_b   1.000
_cell.length_c   1.000
_cell.angle_alpha   90.00
_cell.angle_beta   90.00
_cell.angle_gamma   90.00
#
_symmetry.space_group_name_H-M   'P 1'
#
loop_
_entity.id
_entity.type
_entity.pdbx_description
1 polymer ?
#
loop_
_entity_poly.entity_id
_entity_poly.type
_entity_poly.pdbx_seq_one_letter_code
_entity_poly.pdbx_strand_id
1 'polypeptide(L)' 'MNTAVQYIKDFQGNDVWAVLPIEEYRFLRDRAYCEEIDDIPEEHKRILDQRIEKYQNHPELFIPFEEVQKEIRNEFGI' A
#
# COMPACT_ATOMS: atom_id res chain seq x y z
N MET A 1 -25.45 13.80 0.94
CA MET A 1 -25.60 14.34 2.30
C MET A 1 -24.20 14.65 2.80
N ASN A 2 -23.94 15.89 3.21
CA ASN A 2 -22.64 16.30 3.72
C ASN A 2 -22.59 15.95 5.20
N THR A 3 -22.06 14.77 5.51
CA THR A 3 -22.06 14.24 6.88
C THR A 3 -20.77 14.70 7.55
N ALA A 4 -20.84 15.69 8.44
CA ALA A 4 -19.67 16.20 9.14
C ALA A 4 -19.31 15.32 10.35
N VAL A 5 -18.04 15.34 10.76
CA VAL A 5 -17.57 14.68 11.99
C VAL A 5 -18.27 15.29 13.21
N GLN A 6 -18.72 14.45 14.12
CA GLN A 6 -19.37 14.87 15.37
C GLN A 6 -18.53 14.44 16.56
N TYR A 7 -18.46 15.30 17.58
CA TYR A 7 -17.72 15.03 18.81
C TYR A 7 -18.71 14.90 19.98
N ILE A 8 -18.50 13.88 20.81
CA ILE A 8 -19.23 13.64 22.05
C ILE A 8 -18.34 14.10 23.19
N LYS A 9 -18.88 14.98 24.03
CA LYS A 9 -18.16 15.62 25.14
C LYS A 9 -18.56 15.01 26.49
N ASP A 10 -17.61 15.00 27.44
CA ASP A 10 -17.89 14.71 28.84
C ASP A 10 -18.60 15.89 29.54
N PHE A 11 -18.92 15.70 30.83
CA PHE A 11 -19.57 16.73 31.65
C PHE A 11 -18.70 17.99 31.90
N GLN A 12 -17.41 17.91 31.63
CA GLN A 12 -16.46 19.02 31.74
C GLN A 12 -16.23 19.73 30.39
N GLY A 13 -16.79 19.20 29.30
CA GLY A 13 -16.68 19.73 27.94
C GLY A 13 -15.51 19.16 27.13
N ASN A 14 -14.79 18.17 27.65
CA ASN A 14 -13.69 17.52 26.95
C ASN A 14 -14.21 16.52 25.92
N ASP A 15 -13.61 16.49 24.74
CA ASP A 15 -13.96 15.50 23.71
C ASP A 15 -13.55 14.11 24.17
N VAL A 16 -14.53 13.20 24.27
CA VAL A 16 -14.29 11.81 24.66
C VAL A 16 -14.41 10.87 23.47
N TRP A 17 -15.41 11.05 22.61
CA TRP A 17 -15.61 10.21 21.41
C TRP A 17 -15.84 11.06 20.16
N ALA A 18 -15.50 10.51 19.00
CA ALA A 18 -15.80 11.09 17.70
C ALA A 18 -16.60 10.10 16.85
N VAL A 19 -17.64 10.60 16.19
CA VAL A 19 -18.43 9.87 15.20
C VAL A 19 -18.05 10.37 13.83
N LEU A 20 -17.39 9.51 13.06
CA LEU A 20 -16.94 9.80 11.70
C LEU A 20 -17.87 9.13 10.67
N PRO A 21 -18.12 9.78 9.53
CA PRO A 21 -18.66 9.09 8.36
C PRO A 21 -17.76 7.91 7.98
N ILE A 22 -18.36 6.81 7.51
CA ILE A 22 -17.63 5.58 7.22
C ILE A 22 -16.54 5.77 6.14
N GLU A 23 -16.75 6.68 5.20
CA GLU A 23 -15.78 7.01 4.15
C GLU A 23 -14.54 7.70 4.73
N GLU A 24 -14.74 8.65 5.65
CA GLU A 24 -13.66 9.37 6.34
C GLU A 24 -12.85 8.43 7.22
N TYR A 25 -13.52 7.53 7.96
CA TYR A 25 -12.85 6.50 8.75
C TYR A 25 -11.99 5.58 7.86
N ARG A 26 -12.53 5.12 6.73
CA ARG A 26 -11.78 4.25 5.79
C ARG A 26 -10.57 4.96 5.23
N PHE A 27 -10.69 6.24 4.84
CA PHE A 27 -9.57 7.04 4.37
C PHE A 27 -8.46 7.16 5.41
N LEU A 28 -8.80 7.50 6.65
CA LEU A 28 -7.83 7.63 7.74
C LEU A 28 -7.18 6.30 8.09
N ARG A 29 -7.97 5.23 8.14
CA ARG A 29 -7.50 3.87 8.39
C ARG A 29 -6.50 3.43 7.31
N ASP A 30 -6.84 3.61 6.04
CA ASP A 30 -5.98 3.19 4.93
C ASP A 30 -4.67 3.97 4.93
N ARG A 31 -4.68 5.27 5.31
CA ARG A 31 -3.45 6.05 5.49
C ARG A 31 -2.64 5.62 6.71
N ALA A 32 -3.27 5.28 7.82
CA ALA A 32 -2.58 4.76 9.00
C ALA A 32 -1.88 3.42 8.68
N TYR A 33 -2.51 2.54 7.90
CA TYR A 33 -1.85 1.34 7.37
C TYR A 33 -0.76 1.66 6.34
N CYS A 34 -0.90 2.73 5.57
CA CYS A 34 0.16 3.18 4.64
C CYS A 34 1.35 3.82 5.36
N GLU A 35 1.17 4.40 6.55
CA GLU A 35 2.28 4.87 7.41
C GLU A 35 3.04 3.69 8.04
N GLU A 36 2.44 2.49 8.09
CA GLU A 36 3.10 1.20 8.35
C GLU A 36 3.53 0.47 7.05
N ILE A 37 3.56 1.14 5.90
CA ILE A 37 4.42 0.66 4.81
C ILE A 37 5.84 0.99 5.26
N ASP A 38 6.41 0.04 6.02
CA ASP A 38 7.84 -0.05 6.26
C ASP A 38 8.56 0.39 4.98
N ASP A 39 9.43 1.39 5.13
CA ASP A 39 10.34 1.82 4.08
C ASP A 39 10.86 0.57 3.38
N ILE A 40 10.58 0.41 2.07
CA ILE A 40 11.01 -0.78 1.32
C ILE A 40 12.51 -0.96 1.63
N PRO A 41 12.93 -2.07 2.27
CA PRO A 41 14.31 -2.21 2.71
C PRO A 41 15.28 -1.88 1.57
N GLU A 42 16.37 -1.17 1.86
CA GLU A 42 17.32 -0.69 0.85
C GLU A 42 17.84 -1.83 -0.05
N GLU A 43 17.92 -3.05 0.47
CA GLU A 43 18.28 -4.23 -0.31
C GLU A 43 17.25 -4.55 -1.42
N HIS A 44 15.96 -4.39 -1.15
CA HIS A 44 14.92 -4.55 -2.17
C HIS A 44 14.94 -3.41 -3.19
N LYS A 45 15.21 -2.17 -2.76
CA LYS A 45 15.42 -1.03 -3.69
C LYS A 45 16.61 -1.32 -4.62
N ARG A 46 17.72 -1.80 -4.09
CA ARG A 46 18.92 -2.19 -4.86
C ARG A 46 18.63 -3.28 -5.90
N ILE A 47 17.82 -4.28 -5.57
CA ILE A 47 17.41 -5.33 -6.52
C ILE A 47 16.59 -4.72 -7.67
N LEU A 48 15.71 -3.76 -7.38
CA LEU A 48 14.94 -3.06 -8.41
C LEU A 48 15.86 -2.23 -9.31
N ASP A 49 16.80 -1.47 -8.74
CA ASP A 49 17.77 -0.69 -9.52
C ASP A 49 18.60 -1.57 -10.45
N GLN A 50 19.10 -2.71 -9.96
CA GLN A 50 19.82 -3.68 -10.79
C GLN A 50 18.96 -4.24 -11.93
N ARG A 51 17.67 -4.48 -11.69
CA ARG A 51 16.75 -4.95 -12.74
C ARG A 51 16.51 -3.87 -13.79
N ILE A 52 16.35 -2.63 -13.37
CA ILE A 52 16.17 -1.48 -14.27
C ILE A 52 17.43 -1.27 -15.12
N GLU A 53 18.61 -1.27 -14.50
CA GLU A 53 19.89 -1.14 -15.21
C GLU A 53 20.11 -2.29 -16.21
N LYS A 54 19.82 -3.53 -15.80
CA LYS A 54 19.91 -4.70 -16.68
C LYS A 54 18.96 -4.56 -17.88
N TYR A 55 17.74 -4.07 -17.67
CA TYR A 55 16.79 -3.83 -18.76
C TYR A 55 17.25 -2.71 -19.70
N GLN A 56 17.83 -1.62 -19.18
CA GLN A 56 18.35 -0.53 -20.01
C GLN A 56 19.50 -0.98 -20.91
N ASN A 57 20.39 -1.82 -20.39
CA ASN A 57 21.55 -2.31 -21.14
C ASN A 57 21.21 -3.52 -22.03
N HIS A 58 20.22 -4.32 -21.62
CA HIS A 58 19.81 -5.58 -22.27
C HIS A 58 18.29 -5.73 -22.31
N PRO A 59 17.58 -4.91 -23.10
CA PRO A 59 16.12 -4.95 -23.18
C PRO A 59 15.59 -6.30 -23.70
N GLU A 60 16.40 -7.05 -24.44
CA GLU A 60 16.10 -8.41 -24.92
C GLU A 60 15.96 -9.44 -23.80
N LEU A 61 16.48 -9.16 -22.61
CA LEU A 61 16.37 -10.03 -21.43
C LEU A 61 15.10 -9.75 -20.61
N PHE A 62 14.22 -8.87 -21.08
CA PHE A 62 12.95 -8.59 -20.44
C PHE A 62 12.01 -9.77 -20.58
N ILE A 63 11.52 -10.26 -19.44
CA ILE A 63 10.48 -11.28 -19.39
C ILE A 63 9.18 -10.56 -18.99
N PRO A 64 8.13 -10.58 -19.83
CA PRO A 64 6.83 -10.04 -19.48
C PRO A 64 6.28 -10.68 -18.21
N PHE A 65 5.54 -9.90 -17.42
CA PHE A 65 5.00 -10.38 -16.16
C PHE A 65 4.10 -11.61 -16.34
N GLU A 66 3.35 -11.67 -17.44
CA GLU A 66 2.50 -12.80 -17.80
C GLU A 66 3.29 -14.10 -18.01
N GLU A 67 4.50 -14.01 -18.58
CA GLU A 67 5.38 -15.17 -18.78
C GLU A 67 5.95 -15.64 -17.45
N VAL A 68 6.40 -14.72 -16.58
CA VAL A 68 6.85 -15.05 -15.22
C VAL A 68 5.73 -15.71 -14.41
N GLN A 69 4.51 -15.19 -14.49
CA GLN A 69 3.35 -15.78 -13.83
C GLN A 69 3.06 -17.19 -14.35
N LYS A 70 3.20 -17.43 -15.65
CA LYS A 70 3.01 -18.74 -16.26
C LYS A 70 4.09 -19.73 -15.81
N GLU A 71 5.34 -19.31 -15.71
CA GLU A 71 6.44 -20.13 -15.18
C GLU A 71 6.18 -20.55 -13.73
N ILE A 72 5.86 -19.60 -12.85
CA ILE A 72 5.52 -19.86 -11.44
C ILE A 72 4.32 -20.81 -11.35
N ARG A 73 3.31 -20.59 -12.19
CA ARG A 73 2.12 -21.46 -12.24
C ARG A 73 2.48 -22.90 -12.59
N ASN A 74 3.36 -23.08 -13.57
CA ASN A 74 3.80 -24.40 -14.00
C ASN A 74 4.72 -25.07 -12.97
N GLU A 75 5.56 -24.29 -12.28
CA GLU A 75 6.49 -24.78 -11.26
C GLU A 75 5.77 -25.19 -9.96
N PHE A 76 4.79 -24.40 -9.53
CA PHE A 76 4.10 -24.59 -8.24
C PHE A 76 2.68 -25.15 -8.37
N GLY A 77 2.16 -25.34 -9.58
CA GLY A 77 0.87 -25.97 -9.86
C GLY A 77 -0.36 -25.18 -9.37
N ILE A 78 -0.24 -23.86 -9.24
CA ILE A 78 -1.29 -22.92 -8.78
C ILE A 78 -2.08 -22.28 -9.92
#